data_AF-A0A3C1RL24-F1
#
_entry.id   AF-A0A3C1RL24-F1
#
_cell.length_a   1.000
_cell.length_b   1.000
_cell.length_c   1.000
_cell.angle_alpha   90.00
_cell.angle_beta   90.00
_cell.angle_gamma   90.00
#
_symmetry.space_group_name_H-M   'P 1'
#
loop_
_entity.id
_entity.type
_entity.pdbx_description
1 polymer ?
#
loop_
_entity_poly.entity_id
_entity_poly.type
_entity_poly.pdbx_seq_one_letter_code
_entity_poly.pdbx_strand_id
1 'polypeptide(L)' 'MNSEKQYIQAFNKGYILAEHEPYLVIALSLNPIPNYYFEGLLAGSQQFRFDMEKEQLCDIEKLRNLSQSNNKELGRK' A
#
# COMPACT_ATOMS: atom_id res chain seq x y z
N MET A 1 29.63 -1.01 -3.15
CA MET A 1 28.30 -0.44 -3.50
C MET A 1 27.75 0.25 -2.26
N ASN A 2 27.08 1.40 -2.39
CA ASN A 2 26.51 2.13 -1.24
C ASN A 2 25.19 1.45 -0.81
N SER A 3 25.11 0.97 0.44
CA SER A 3 23.95 0.28 1.01
C SER A 3 22.66 1.09 0.89
N GLU A 4 22.73 2.41 1.02
CA GLU A 4 21.59 3.32 0.85
C GLU A 4 21.02 3.29 -0.57
N LYS A 5 21.89 3.27 -1.60
CA LYS A 5 21.46 3.17 -3.00
C LYS A 5 20.79 1.83 -3.29
N GLN A 6 21.29 0.75 -2.67
CA GLN A 6 20.68 -0.58 -2.81
C GLN A 6 19.30 -0.62 -2.15
N TYR A 7 19.17 -0.02 -0.97
CA TYR A 7 17.89 0.11 -0.27
C TYR A 7 16.86 0.88 -1.11
N ILE A 8 17.21 2.08 -1.59
CA ILE A 8 16.27 2.91 -2.39
C ILE A 8 15.83 2.19 -3.67
N GLN A 9 16.77 1.55 -4.37
CA GLN A 9 16.42 0.78 -5.57
C GLN A 9 15.49 -0.39 -5.24
N ALA A 10 15.75 -1.09 -4.15
CA ALA A 10 14.93 -2.21 -3.74
C ALA A 10 13.56 -1.76 -3.25
N PHE A 11 13.46 -0.62 -2.57
CA PHE A 11 12.21 0.01 -2.18
C PHE A 11 11.31 0.27 -3.38
N ASN A 12 11.81 0.97 -4.39
CA ASN A 12 11.02 1.26 -5.59
C ASN A 12 10.56 -0.04 -6.30
N LYS A 13 11.44 -1.04 -6.37
CA LYS A 13 11.10 -2.35 -6.94
C LYS A 13 10.06 -3.09 -6.11
N GLY A 14 10.17 -3.05 -4.78
CA GLY A 14 9.23 -3.66 -3.86
C GLY A 14 7.83 -3.06 -3.98
N TYR A 15 7.76 -1.75 -4.16
CA TYR A 15 6.49 -1.04 -4.42
C TYR A 15 5.82 -1.54 -5.70
N ILE A 16 6.55 -1.47 -6.82
CA ILE A 16 6.05 -1.92 -8.14
C ILE A 16 5.68 -3.41 -8.11
N LEU A 17 6.47 -4.22 -7.40
CA LEU A 17 6.21 -5.65 -7.30
C LEU A 17 4.93 -5.93 -6.50
N ALA A 18 4.65 -5.18 -5.44
CA ALA A 18 3.41 -5.32 -4.68
C ALA A 18 2.18 -4.89 -5.49
N GLU A 19 2.34 -3.90 -6.38
CA GLU A 19 1.30 -3.43 -7.29
C GLU A 19 0.89 -4.49 -8.32
N HIS A 20 1.87 -5.15 -8.95
CA HIS A 20 1.60 -6.06 -10.06
C HIS A 20 1.60 -7.54 -9.68
N GLU A 21 2.43 -7.96 -8.72
CA GLU A 21 2.67 -9.36 -8.36
C GLU A 21 2.70 -9.57 -6.83
N PRO A 22 1.60 -9.28 -6.11
CA PRO A 22 1.56 -9.31 -4.65
C PRO A 22 1.88 -10.69 -4.06
N TYR A 23 1.53 -11.77 -4.76
CA TYR A 23 1.85 -13.13 -4.32
C TYR A 23 3.34 -13.44 -4.34
N LEU A 24 4.09 -12.82 -5.27
CA LEU A 24 5.54 -12.99 -5.30
C LEU A 24 6.19 -12.31 -4.09
N VAL A 25 5.72 -11.13 -3.70
CA VAL A 25 6.18 -10.44 -2.47
C VAL A 25 5.93 -11.32 -1.25
N ILE A 26 4.74 -11.93 -1.14
CA ILE A 26 4.41 -12.83 -0.04
C ILE A 26 5.35 -14.03 -0.03
N ALA A 27 5.59 -14.66 -1.18
CA ALA A 27 6.51 -15.79 -1.28
C ALA A 27 7.94 -15.42 -0.88
N LEU A 28 8.40 -14.23 -1.27
CA LEU A 28 9.72 -13.70 -0.90
C LEU A 28 9.81 -13.39 0.61
N SER A 29 8.73 -12.92 1.24
CA SER A 29 8.73 -12.59 2.67
C SER A 29 8.74 -13.81 3.59
N LEU A 30 8.36 -14.99 3.09
CA LEU A 30 8.40 -16.25 3.86
C LEU A 30 9.83 -16.69 4.21
N ASN A 31 10.82 -16.31 3.41
CA ASN A 31 12.23 -16.68 3.61
C ASN A 31 13.10 -15.42 3.62
N PRO A 32 13.11 -14.67 4.75
CA PRO A 32 13.78 -13.39 4.80
C PRO A 32 15.29 -13.54 4.69
N ILE A 33 15.89 -12.76 3.79
CA ILE A 33 17.34 -12.68 3.63
C ILE A 33 17.79 -11.36 4.28
N PRO A 34 18.57 -11.38 5.37
CA PRO A 34 18.94 -10.16 6.08
C PRO A 34 19.98 -9.36 5.28
N ASN A 35 19.51 -8.43 4.44
CA ASN A 35 20.34 -7.44 3.77
C ASN A 35 19.52 -6.20 3.40
N TYR A 36 20.20 -5.06 3.22
CA TYR A 36 19.58 -3.76 2.90
C TYR A 36 18.70 -3.77 1.64
N TYR A 37 19.01 -4.63 0.67
CA TYR A 37 18.18 -4.76 -0.52
C TYR A 37 16.86 -5.45 -0.18
N PHE A 38 16.89 -6.54 0.57
CA PHE A 38 15.68 -7.25 0.99
C PHE A 38 14.82 -6.40 1.93
N GLU A 39 15.44 -5.66 2.84
CA GLU A 39 14.76 -4.68 3.69
C GLU A 39 14.05 -3.60 2.86
N GLY A 40 14.75 -3.02 1.89
CA GLY A 40 14.16 -2.04 0.97
C GLY A 40 12.97 -2.64 0.20
N LEU A 41 13.14 -3.84 -0.35
CA LEU A 41 12.08 -4.54 -1.09
C LEU A 41 10.82 -4.77 -0.24
N LEU A 42 10.98 -5.22 1.01
CA LEU A 42 9.85 -5.37 1.93
C LEU A 42 9.23 -4.02 2.30
N ALA A 43 10.02 -3.01 2.62
CA ALA A 43 9.52 -1.68 2.96
C ALA A 43 8.71 -1.05 1.81
N GLY A 44 9.20 -1.17 0.57
CA GLY A 44 8.48 -0.69 -0.62
C GLY A 44 7.13 -1.39 -0.80
N SER A 45 7.10 -2.70 -0.61
CA SER A 45 5.86 -3.47 -0.70
C SER A 45 4.84 -3.12 0.38
N GLN A 46 5.32 -2.82 1.59
CA GLN A 46 4.47 -2.37 2.69
C GLN A 46 3.90 -0.98 2.43
N GLN A 47 4.68 -0.08 1.82
CA GLN A 47 4.20 1.25 1.44
C GLN A 47 3.04 1.18 0.45
N PHE A 48 3.12 0.33 -0.58
CA PHE A 48 2.00 0.12 -1.52
C PHE A 48 0.74 -0.34 -0.79
N ARG A 49 0.85 -1.31 0.13
CA ARG A 49 -0.30 -1.77 0.93
C ARG A 49 -0.90 -0.66 1.77
N PHE A 50 -0.05 0.15 2.41
CA PHE A 50 -0.51 1.30 3.19
C PHE A 50 -1.26 2.32 2.32
N ASP A 51 -0.76 2.60 1.12
CA ASP A 51 -1.41 3.53 0.18
C ASP A 51 -2.79 3.00 -0.25
N MET A 52 -2.92 1.69 -0.52
CA MET A 52 -4.19 1.04 -0.84
C MET A 52 -5.18 1.09 0.33
N GLU A 53 -4.72 0.80 1.56
CA GLU A 53 -5.55 0.89 2.76
C GLU A 53 -6.04 2.33 2.98
N LYS A 54 -5.18 3.32 2.76
CA LYS A 54 -5.53 4.74 2.85
C LYS A 54 -6.56 5.15 1.81
N GLU A 55 -6.42 4.70 0.56
CA GLU A 55 -7.40 4.97 -0.50
C GLU A 55 -8.78 4.40 -0.15
N GLN A 56 -8.81 3.15 0.33
CA GLN A 56 -10.04 2.50 0.77
C GLN A 56 -10.73 3.27 1.92
N LEU A 57 -9.96 3.78 2.88
CA LEU A 57 -10.51 4.62 3.95
C LEU A 57 -11.15 5.90 3.41
N CYS A 58 -10.49 6.58 2.46
CA CYS A 58 -11.05 7.77 1.82
C CYS A 58 -12.36 7.47 1.08
N ASP A 59 -12.46 6.31 0.42
CA ASP A 59 -13.68 5.93 -0.28
C ASP A 59 -14.83 5.61 0.68
N ILE A 60 -14.54 4.97 1.81
CA ILE A 60 -15.52 4.76 2.88
C ILE A 60 -16.04 6.10 3.42
N GLU A 61 -15.17 7.08 3.64
CA GLU A 61 -15.57 8.43 4.08
C GLU A 61 -16.48 9.12 3.05
N LYS A 62 -16.14 9.03 1.76
CA LYS A 62 -16.99 9.57 0.68
C LYS A 62 -18.38 8.93 0.68
N LEU A 63 -18.45 7.59 0.77
CA LEU A 63 -19.72 6.85 0.83
C LEU A 63 -20.56 7.26 2.06
N ARG A 64 -19.91 7.40 3.22
CA ARG A 64 -20.57 7.88 4.44
C ARG A 64 -21.17 9.28 4.24
N ASN A 65 -20.41 10.20 3.67
CA ASN A 65 -20.87 11.56 3.42
C ASN A 65 -22.03 11.61 2.43
N LEU A 66 -21.97 10.85 1.34
CA LEU A 66 -23.06 10.72 0.37
C LEU A 66 -24.35 10.20 1.03
N SER A 67 -24.24 9.16 1.85
CA SER A 67 -25.40 8.60 2.57
C SER A 67 -26.03 9.60 3.55
N GLN A 68 -25.24 10.44 4.21
CA GLN A 68 -25.73 11.46 5.13
C GLN A 68 -26.42 12.62 4.41
N SER A 69 -25.89 13.04 3.26
CA SER A 69 -26.53 14.06 2.42
C SER A 69 -27.88 13.59 1.89
N ASN A 70 -27.96 12.35 1.38
CA ASN A 70 -29.20 11.78 0.84
C ASN A 70 -30.30 11.66 1.91
N ASN A 71 -29.95 11.28 3.14
CA ASN A 71 -30.91 11.22 4.25
C ASN A 71 -31.42 12.60 4.69
N LYS A 72 -30.58 13.65 4.59
CA LYS A 72 -31.01 15.03 4.90
C LYS A 72 -31.98 15.61 3.87
N GLU A 73 -31.92 15.19 2.61
CA GLU A 73 -32.85 15.63 1.57
C GLU A 73 -34.21 14.93 1.63
N LEU A 74 -34.24 13.65 2.01
CA LEU A 74 -35.49 12.90 2.17
C LEU A 74 -36.31 13.35 3.39
N GLY A 75 -35.67 13.84 4.45
CA GLY A 75 -36.36 14.39 5.63
C GLY A 75 -36.92 15.81 5.47
N ARG A 76 -36.82 16.41 4.27
CA ARG A 76 -37.30 17.77 3.96
C ARG A 76 -38.53 17.80 3.03
N LYS A 77 -39.10 16.66 2.68
CA LYS A 77 -40.37 16.53 1.93
C LYS A 77 -41.47 16.01 2.83
#